data_AF-A0AAE3MEH3-F1
#
_entry.id   AF-A0AAE3MEH3-F1
#
_cell.length_a   1.000
_cell.length_b   1.000
_cell.length_c   1.000
_cell.angle_alpha   90.00
_cell.angle_beta   90.00
_cell.angle_gamma   90.00
#
_symmetry.space_group_name_H-M   'P 1'
#
loop_
_entity.id
_entity.type
_entity.pdbx_description
1 polymer ?
#
loop_
_entity_poly.entity_id
_entity_poly.type
_entity_poly.pdbx_seq_one_letter_code
_entity_poly.pdbx_strand_id
1 'polypeptide(L)'
;MSTLKICHNCGKEFTPKRSDAICCSSKCRSALNYQKKQRLKQSTAPINTVNENDSSLDNLKVNGSLDVGYLIDKITRLESKINTIHQRINDNIERKNGLMANSNLLLKKISSVKVTELYKVENLLSMSDVDLYNTFLNKSYLEELRKGNEFAHNRLKTAADIDSKYNPTHKMLVSKFRLRQKQKLTEISNKVEQLEHGIAQNTQSIDDIHASNDELKLQLRFYENRIIKIESLLSV
;
A
#
# COMPACT_ATOMS: atom_id res chain seq x y z
N MET A 1 -10.50 31.57 0.47
CA MET A 1 -10.37 30.65 -0.68
C MET A 1 -10.86 29.27 -0.22
N SER A 2 -11.83 28.67 -0.90
CA SER A 2 -12.29 27.33 -0.54
C SER A 2 -11.29 26.29 -1.03
N THR A 3 -10.74 25.50 -0.11
CA THR A 3 -9.81 24.41 -0.43
C THR A 3 -10.55 23.27 -1.13
N LEU A 4 -9.94 22.74 -2.20
CA LEU A 4 -10.43 21.52 -2.87
C LEU A 4 -10.34 20.35 -1.89
N LYS A 5 -11.39 19.53 -1.84
CA LYS A 5 -11.46 18.30 -1.03
C LYS A 5 -11.73 17.09 -1.92
N ILE A 6 -11.28 15.92 -1.49
CA ILE A 6 -11.58 14.64 -2.16
C ILE A 6 -12.87 14.04 -1.57
N CYS A 7 -13.79 13.62 -2.44
CA CYS A 7 -15.02 12.96 -2.02
C CYS A 7 -14.74 11.57 -1.43
N HIS A 8 -15.21 11.34 -0.19
CA HIS A 8 -15.03 10.06 0.51
C HIS A 8 -15.74 8.86 -0.15
N ASN A 9 -16.67 9.09 -1.07
CA ASN A 9 -17.41 8.01 -1.74
C ASN A 9 -16.86 7.66 -3.13
N CYS A 10 -16.45 8.66 -3.92
CA CYS A 10 -16.09 8.45 -5.34
C CYS A 10 -14.69 8.92 -5.71
N GLY A 11 -13.91 9.47 -4.77
CA GLY A 11 -12.53 9.92 -5.01
C GLY A 11 -12.39 11.18 -5.87
N LYS A 12 -13.48 11.77 -6.37
CA LYS A 12 -13.42 13.00 -7.18
C LYS A 12 -13.18 14.23 -6.31
N GLU A 13 -12.37 15.15 -6.81
CA GLU A 13 -12.16 16.47 -6.22
C GLU A 13 -13.42 17.34 -6.33
N PHE A 14 -13.72 18.10 -5.29
CA PHE A 14 -14.82 19.05 -5.28
C PHE A 14 -14.57 20.23 -4.36
N THR A 15 -15.23 21.35 -4.65
CA THR A 15 -15.22 22.54 -3.80
C THR A 15 -16.38 22.45 -2.80
N PRO A 16 -16.13 22.36 -1.48
CA PRO A 16 -17.18 22.19 -0.50
C PRO A 16 -18.03 23.46 -0.33
N LYS A 17 -19.36 23.33 -0.44
CA LYS A 17 -20.31 24.44 -0.17
C LYS A 17 -20.44 24.77 1.33
N ARG A 18 -20.06 23.85 2.21
CA ARG A 18 -20.03 24.01 3.67
C ARG A 18 -18.76 23.37 4.21
N SER A 19 -18.22 23.89 5.32
CA SER A 19 -16.99 23.38 5.93
C SER A 19 -17.03 21.88 6.25
N ASP A 20 -18.20 21.37 6.62
CA ASP A 20 -18.48 19.97 6.98
C ASP A 20 -18.71 19.03 5.78
N ALA A 21 -18.69 19.55 4.54
CA ALA A 21 -18.97 18.72 3.38
C ALA A 21 -17.84 17.71 3.10
N ILE A 22 -18.19 16.43 3.15
CA ILE A 22 -17.29 15.28 2.90
C ILE A 22 -17.52 14.57 1.56
N CYS A 23 -18.59 14.92 0.83
CA CYS A 23 -18.99 14.30 -0.43
C CYS A 23 -19.33 15.36 -1.48
N CYS A 24 -19.02 15.06 -2.75
CA CYS A 24 -19.23 15.98 -3.87
C CYS A 24 -20.71 16.16 -4.28
N SER A 25 -21.60 15.27 -3.84
CA SER A 25 -23.03 15.32 -4.17
C SER A 25 -23.89 14.66 -3.09
N SER A 26 -25.19 14.98 -3.09
CA SER A 26 -26.19 14.29 -2.26
C SER A 26 -26.21 12.78 -2.53
N LYS A 27 -26.10 12.37 -3.79
CA LYS A 27 -26.02 10.97 -4.21
C LYS A 27 -24.84 10.24 -3.57
N CYS A 28 -23.64 10.86 -3.57
CA CYS A 28 -22.46 10.30 -2.91
C CYS A 28 -22.59 10.24 -1.40
N ARG A 29 -23.23 11.25 -0.77
CA ARG A 29 -23.51 11.24 0.67
C ARG A 29 -24.46 10.10 1.05
N SER A 30 -25.53 9.89 0.27
CA SER A 30 -26.47 8.79 0.50
C SER A 30 -25.82 7.43 0.31
N ALA A 31 -24.98 7.26 -0.72
CA ALA A 31 -24.22 6.03 -0.95
C ALA A 31 -23.24 5.74 0.19
N LEU A 32 -22.49 6.74 0.65
CA LEU A 32 -21.57 6.61 1.79
C LEU A 32 -22.33 6.22 3.08
N ASN A 33 -23.49 6.85 3.33
CA ASN A 33 -24.33 6.52 4.49
C ASN A 33 -24.92 5.12 4.39
N TYR A 34 -25.31 4.68 3.20
CA TYR A 34 -25.77 3.31 2.96
C TYR A 34 -24.65 2.30 3.22
N GLN A 35 -23.43 2.55 2.72
CA GLN A 35 -22.26 1.72 3.01
C GLN A 35 -21.93 1.68 4.51
N LYS A 36 -21.97 2.83 5.21
CA LYS A 36 -21.81 2.89 6.67
C LYS A 36 -22.87 2.07 7.39
N LYS A 37 -24.14 2.17 6.98
CA LYS A 37 -25.22 1.34 7.53
C LYS A 37 -25.06 -0.14 7.22
N GLN A 38 -24.55 -0.51 6.05
CA GLN A 38 -24.26 -1.91 5.71
C GLN A 38 -23.09 -2.46 6.53
N ARG A 39 -22.01 -1.68 6.72
CA ARG A 39 -20.91 -2.05 7.61
C ARG A 39 -21.36 -2.17 9.06
N LEU A 40 -22.23 -1.25 9.52
CA LEU A 40 -22.84 -1.36 10.83
C LEU A 40 -23.75 -2.59 10.92
N LYS A 41 -24.54 -2.92 9.91
CA LYS A 41 -25.36 -4.15 9.87
C LYS A 41 -24.55 -5.44 9.75
N GLN A 42 -23.35 -5.40 9.18
CA GLN A 42 -22.40 -6.51 9.17
C GLN A 42 -21.64 -6.61 10.51
N SER A 43 -21.39 -5.48 11.17
CA SER A 43 -20.79 -5.40 12.50
C SER A 43 -21.79 -5.62 13.65
N THR A 44 -23.09 -5.42 13.40
CA THR A 44 -24.23 -5.67 14.31
C THR A 44 -25.09 -6.83 13.80
N ALA A 45 -24.61 -7.55 12.79
CA ALA A 45 -25.07 -8.92 12.59
C ALA A 45 -24.78 -9.60 13.93
N PRO A 46 -25.79 -10.18 14.60
CA PRO A 46 -25.54 -10.91 15.81
C PRO A 46 -24.46 -11.94 15.49
N ILE A 47 -23.54 -12.14 16.42
CA ILE A 47 -22.58 -13.24 16.42
C ILE A 47 -23.39 -14.53 16.58
N ASN A 48 -24.12 -14.89 15.52
CA ASN A 48 -24.85 -16.13 15.32
C ASN A 48 -24.20 -16.82 14.12
N THR A 49 -22.92 -17.10 14.28
CA THR A 49 -22.19 -18.19 13.60
C THR A 49 -20.83 -18.39 14.30
N VAL A 50 -20.82 -18.30 15.63
CA VAL A 50 -20.00 -19.23 16.41
C VAL A 50 -20.96 -20.39 16.64
N ASN A 51 -20.78 -21.50 15.91
CA ASN A 51 -21.54 -22.75 16.03
C ASN A 51 -22.60 -22.73 17.15
N GLU A 52 -23.86 -22.48 16.79
CA GLU A 52 -25.05 -22.56 17.65
C GLU A 52 -25.37 -24.02 18.05
N ASN A 53 -24.36 -24.82 18.35
CA ASN A 53 -24.53 -26.09 19.05
C ASN A 53 -24.38 -25.92 20.59
N ASP A 54 -24.16 -24.70 21.08
CA ASP A 54 -24.06 -24.37 22.52
C ASP A 54 -25.19 -23.45 23.03
N SER A 55 -26.27 -23.28 22.24
CA SER A 55 -27.47 -22.48 22.58
C SER A 55 -28.42 -23.15 23.61
N SER A 56 -27.98 -24.23 24.27
CA SER A 56 -28.73 -24.90 25.34
C SER A 56 -28.56 -24.25 26.73
N LEU A 57 -27.89 -23.10 26.83
CA LEU A 57 -27.43 -22.56 28.13
C LEU A 57 -28.31 -21.46 28.77
N ASP A 58 -29.26 -20.85 28.05
CA ASP A 58 -30.13 -19.81 28.65
C ASP A 58 -31.37 -20.39 29.37
N ASN A 59 -31.54 -21.72 29.40
CA ASN A 59 -32.69 -22.40 30.02
C ASN A 59 -32.33 -23.46 31.06
N LEU A 60 -31.11 -23.44 31.62
CA LEU A 60 -30.79 -24.30 32.76
C LEU A 60 -31.51 -23.79 34.02
N LYS A 61 -32.77 -24.22 34.20
CA LYS A 61 -33.38 -24.36 35.52
C LYS A 61 -32.51 -25.32 36.31
N VAL A 62 -31.59 -24.78 37.11
CA VAL A 62 -30.74 -25.55 38.01
C VAL A 62 -31.60 -26.05 39.17
N ASN A 63 -32.30 -27.14 38.93
CA ASN A 63 -32.85 -27.98 39.98
C ASN A 63 -31.86 -29.13 40.19
N GLY A 64 -30.77 -28.88 40.92
CA GLY A 64 -29.73 -29.87 41.20
C GLY A 64 -28.43 -29.24 41.68
N SER A 65 -27.70 -29.93 42.54
CA SER A 65 -26.39 -29.50 43.07
C SER A 65 -25.44 -29.10 41.94
N LEU A 66 -24.75 -27.97 42.11
CA LEU A 66 -23.69 -27.53 41.20
C LEU A 66 -22.58 -28.61 41.14
N ASP A 67 -22.35 -29.19 39.96
CA ASP A 67 -21.23 -30.12 39.76
C ASP A 67 -19.94 -29.31 39.52
N VAL A 68 -19.07 -29.32 40.52
CA VAL A 68 -17.75 -28.66 40.48
C VAL A 68 -16.89 -29.22 39.34
N GLY A 69 -16.97 -30.52 39.05
CA GLY A 69 -16.20 -31.15 37.97
C GLY A 69 -16.56 -30.57 36.61
N TYR A 70 -17.86 -30.40 36.34
CA TYR A 70 -18.34 -29.75 35.11
C TYR A 70 -17.85 -28.31 34.95
N LEU A 71 -17.82 -27.52 36.03
CA LEU A 71 -17.35 -26.13 35.98
C LEU A 71 -15.83 -26.04 35.70
N ILE A 72 -15.04 -26.92 36.31
CA ILE A 72 -13.59 -27.00 36.06
C ILE A 72 -13.32 -27.38 34.60
N ASP A 73 -13.98 -28.43 34.09
CA ASP A 73 -13.85 -28.84 32.68
C ASP A 73 -14.19 -27.70 31.71
N LYS A 74 -15.20 -26.89 32.06
CA LYS A 74 -15.61 -25.74 31.27
C LYS A 74 -14.58 -24.62 31.29
N ILE A 75 -13.96 -24.33 32.44
CA ILE A 75 -12.84 -23.38 32.55
C ILE A 75 -11.69 -23.86 31.65
N THR A 76 -11.27 -25.12 31.76
CA THR A 76 -10.16 -25.67 30.97
C THR A 76 -10.41 -25.55 29.45
N ARG A 77 -11.65 -25.77 29.00
CA ARG A 77 -12.02 -25.55 27.58
C ARG A 77 -11.93 -24.08 27.17
N LEU A 78 -12.30 -23.15 28.04
CA LEU A 78 -12.21 -21.71 27.78
C LEU A 78 -10.74 -21.25 27.74
N GLU A 79 -9.91 -21.73 28.66
CA GLU A 79 -8.47 -21.45 28.68
C GLU A 79 -7.78 -21.95 27.40
N SER A 80 -8.13 -23.15 26.92
CA SER A 80 -7.64 -23.67 25.65
C SER A 80 -8.00 -22.76 24.46
N LYS A 81 -9.22 -22.20 24.45
CA LYS A 81 -9.64 -21.22 23.44
C LYS A 81 -8.84 -19.91 23.55
N ILE A 82 -8.62 -19.40 24.76
CA ILE A 82 -7.79 -18.21 24.99
C ILE A 82 -6.37 -18.43 24.48
N ASN A 83 -5.75 -19.57 24.78
CA ASN A 83 -4.41 -19.91 24.29
C ASN A 83 -4.35 -19.98 22.76
N THR A 84 -5.38 -20.54 22.13
CA THR A 84 -5.49 -20.56 20.66
C THR A 84 -5.59 -19.15 20.07
N ILE A 85 -6.35 -18.26 20.71
CA ILE A 85 -6.49 -16.86 20.29
C ILE A 85 -5.16 -16.12 20.44
N HIS A 86 -4.45 -16.30 21.57
CA HIS A 86 -3.13 -15.73 21.77
C HIS A 86 -2.14 -16.17 20.68
N GLN A 87 -2.11 -17.45 20.34
CA GLN A 87 -1.26 -17.95 19.27
C GLN A 87 -1.56 -17.26 17.94
N ARG A 88 -2.84 -17.14 17.57
CA ARG A 88 -3.25 -16.44 16.34
C ARG A 88 -2.85 -14.97 16.32
N ILE A 89 -2.95 -14.27 17.45
CA ILE A 89 -2.49 -12.87 17.56
C ILE A 89 -0.97 -12.79 17.33
N ASN A 90 -0.20 -13.71 17.91
CA ASN A 90 1.25 -13.75 17.72
C ASN A 90 1.63 -14.02 16.25
N ASP A 91 1.01 -15.01 15.61
CA ASP A 91 1.22 -15.32 14.18
C ASP A 91 0.92 -14.09 13.31
N ASN A 92 -0.18 -13.38 13.61
CA ASN A 92 -0.57 -12.15 12.94
C ASN A 92 0.47 -11.02 13.12
N ILE A 93 1.05 -10.88 14.33
CA ILE A 93 2.10 -9.90 14.61
C ILE A 93 3.36 -10.20 13.79
N GLU A 94 3.79 -11.45 13.73
CA GLU A 94 4.94 -11.88 12.93
C GLU A 94 4.72 -11.59 11.45
N ARG A 95 3.55 -11.97 10.93
CA ARG A 95 3.17 -11.69 9.53
C ARG A 95 3.17 -10.19 9.23
N LYS A 96 2.62 -9.37 10.12
CA LYS A 96 2.64 -7.90 9.98
C LYS A 96 4.06 -7.36 9.91
N ASN A 97 4.95 -7.84 10.79
CA ASN A 97 6.34 -7.41 10.82
C ASN A 97 7.07 -7.78 9.51
N GLY A 98 6.80 -8.97 8.96
CA GLY A 98 7.30 -9.39 7.65
C GLY A 98 6.83 -8.48 6.52
N LEU A 99 5.55 -8.14 6.48
CA LEU A 99 4.99 -7.21 5.48
C LEU A 99 5.59 -5.80 5.60
N MET A 100 5.76 -5.27 6.82
CA MET A 100 6.39 -3.98 7.04
C MET A 100 7.86 -3.98 6.58
N ALA A 101 8.62 -5.04 6.88
CA ALA A 101 9.99 -5.17 6.43
C ALA A 101 10.08 -5.20 4.89
N ASN A 102 9.18 -5.93 4.23
CA ASN A 102 9.08 -5.96 2.78
C ASN A 102 8.75 -4.58 2.18
N SER A 103 7.76 -3.86 2.73
CA SER A 103 7.43 -2.51 2.29
C SER A 103 8.60 -1.54 2.41
N ASN A 104 9.38 -1.62 3.49
CA ASN A 104 10.60 -0.82 3.66
C ASN A 104 11.67 -1.14 2.60
N LEU A 105 11.81 -2.42 2.22
CA LEU A 105 12.70 -2.82 1.15
C LEU A 105 12.25 -2.26 -0.21
N LEU A 106 10.95 -2.32 -0.52
CA LEU A 106 10.38 -1.76 -1.75
C LEU A 106 10.56 -0.24 -1.81
N LEU A 107 10.35 0.47 -0.70
CA LEU A 107 10.60 1.92 -0.60
C LEU A 107 12.07 2.26 -0.92
N LYS A 108 13.02 1.50 -0.37
CA LYS A 108 14.46 1.69 -0.68
C LYS A 108 14.74 1.49 -2.17
N LYS A 109 14.12 0.48 -2.81
CA LYS A 109 14.25 0.24 -4.25
C LYS A 109 13.68 1.40 -5.07
N ILE A 110 12.52 1.94 -4.70
CA ILE A 110 11.93 3.11 -5.36
C ILE A 110 12.87 4.30 -5.28
N SER A 111 13.40 4.61 -4.09
CA SER A 111 14.34 5.72 -3.89
C SER A 111 15.59 5.56 -4.74
N SER A 112 16.15 4.33 -4.79
CA SER A 112 17.31 4.03 -5.65
C SER A 112 17.02 4.28 -7.12
N VAL A 113 15.89 3.78 -7.64
CA VAL A 113 15.48 3.95 -9.04
C VAL A 113 15.23 5.42 -9.37
N LYS A 114 14.48 6.15 -8.52
CA LYS A 114 14.17 7.57 -8.72
C LYS A 114 15.45 8.45 -8.70
N VAL A 115 16.34 8.24 -7.74
CA VAL A 115 17.55 9.07 -7.60
C VAL A 115 18.58 8.77 -8.68
N THR A 116 18.77 7.50 -9.06
CA THR A 116 19.89 7.13 -9.93
C THR A 116 19.53 7.03 -11.40
N GLU A 117 18.39 6.45 -11.75
CA GLU A 117 18.03 6.17 -13.14
C GLU A 117 17.17 7.29 -13.73
N LEU A 118 16.11 7.68 -13.03
CA LEU A 118 15.17 8.70 -13.50
C LEU A 118 15.84 10.07 -13.67
N TYR A 119 16.57 10.54 -12.65
CA TYR A 119 17.32 11.80 -12.73
C TYR A 119 18.30 11.85 -13.92
N LYS A 120 19.01 10.73 -14.20
CA LYS A 120 19.93 10.66 -15.34
C LYS A 120 19.19 10.80 -16.67
N VAL A 121 18.07 10.11 -16.83
CA VAL A 121 17.29 10.14 -18.08
C VAL A 121 16.64 11.51 -18.27
N GLU A 122 16.11 12.12 -17.21
CA GLU A 122 15.52 13.47 -17.25
C GLU A 122 16.57 14.53 -17.62
N ASN A 123 17.77 14.46 -17.05
CA ASN A 123 18.86 15.34 -17.43
C ASN A 123 19.25 15.19 -18.90
N LEU A 124 19.33 13.97 -19.43
CA LEU A 124 19.58 13.76 -20.86
C LEU A 124 18.45 14.34 -21.73
N LEU A 125 17.21 14.28 -21.26
CA LEU A 125 16.07 14.85 -21.98
C LEU A 125 16.03 16.39 -21.91
N SER A 126 16.65 17.02 -20.91
CA SER A 126 16.70 18.48 -20.80
C SER A 126 17.90 19.12 -21.52
N MET A 127 18.93 18.34 -21.87
CA MET A 127 20.09 18.82 -22.63
C MET A 127 19.70 19.36 -24.02
N SER A 128 20.50 20.29 -24.54
CA SER A 128 20.33 20.79 -25.91
C SER A 128 20.68 19.72 -26.95
N ASP A 129 20.19 19.86 -28.18
CA ASP A 129 20.48 18.91 -29.26
C ASP A 129 21.97 18.90 -29.64
N VAL A 130 22.66 20.06 -29.52
CA VAL A 130 24.11 20.19 -29.66
C VAL A 130 24.85 19.37 -28.61
N ASP A 131 24.48 19.54 -27.35
CA ASP A 131 25.16 18.87 -26.25
C ASP A 131 24.91 17.37 -26.32
N LEU A 132 23.67 16.95 -26.64
CA LEU A 132 23.34 15.56 -26.85
C LEU A 132 24.15 14.94 -27.98
N TYR A 133 24.23 15.62 -29.12
CA TYR A 133 24.96 15.10 -30.26
C TYR A 133 26.44 14.98 -29.95
N ASN A 134 27.07 16.06 -29.47
CA ASN A 134 28.51 16.06 -29.23
C ASN A 134 28.90 15.14 -28.06
N THR A 135 28.13 15.09 -26.99
CA THR A 135 28.49 14.31 -25.79
C THR A 135 28.20 12.81 -25.95
N PHE A 136 27.25 12.41 -26.80
CA PHE A 136 26.79 11.02 -26.85
C PHE A 136 26.74 10.39 -28.25
N LEU A 137 26.70 11.16 -29.33
CA LEU A 137 26.47 10.64 -30.69
C LEU A 137 27.62 10.91 -31.67
N ASN A 138 28.41 11.94 -31.44
CA ASN A 138 29.51 12.35 -32.31
C ASN A 138 30.71 11.40 -32.16
N LYS A 139 30.69 10.30 -32.92
CA LYS A 139 31.70 9.24 -32.85
C LYS A 139 33.13 9.77 -33.02
N SER A 140 33.36 10.63 -34.01
CA SER A 140 34.70 11.17 -34.28
C SER A 140 35.22 12.02 -33.12
N TYR A 141 34.37 12.83 -32.50
CA TYR A 141 34.74 13.59 -31.30
C TYR A 141 35.06 12.65 -30.12
N LEU A 142 34.19 11.68 -29.86
CA LEU A 142 34.33 10.76 -28.72
C LEU A 142 35.55 9.82 -28.85
N GLU A 143 35.89 9.41 -30.07
CA GLU A 143 37.09 8.60 -30.34
C GLU A 143 38.37 9.38 -30.10
N GLU A 144 38.46 10.62 -30.59
CA GLU A 144 39.63 11.47 -30.38
C GLU A 144 39.78 11.87 -28.91
N LEU A 145 38.67 12.14 -28.21
CA LEU A 145 38.68 12.41 -26.78
C LEU A 145 39.22 11.22 -25.97
N ARG A 146 38.84 9.98 -26.33
CA ARG A 146 39.33 8.75 -25.67
C ARG A 146 40.81 8.50 -25.90
N LYS A 147 41.35 8.92 -27.05
CA LYS A 147 42.78 8.85 -27.35
C LYS A 147 43.59 9.90 -26.58
N GLY A 148 42.94 10.80 -25.85
CA GLY A 148 43.59 11.93 -25.18
C GLY A 148 44.08 13.01 -26.15
N ASN A 149 43.50 13.09 -27.36
CA ASN A 149 43.90 14.10 -28.33
C ASN A 149 43.38 15.48 -27.87
N GLU A 150 44.31 16.41 -27.60
CA GLU A 150 44.01 17.78 -27.17
C GLU A 150 43.16 18.54 -28.20
N PHE A 151 43.23 18.16 -29.49
CA PHE A 151 42.48 18.75 -30.58
C PHE A 151 41.11 18.11 -30.84
N ALA A 152 40.64 17.21 -29.96
CA ALA A 152 39.33 16.56 -30.11
C ALA A 152 38.20 17.58 -30.31
N HIS A 153 38.26 18.73 -29.63
CA HIS A 153 37.27 19.81 -29.72
C HIS A 153 37.03 20.32 -31.16
N ASN A 154 38.00 20.20 -32.07
CA ASN A 154 37.83 20.55 -33.49
C ASN A 154 36.82 19.64 -34.22
N ARG A 155 36.41 18.52 -33.61
CA ARG A 155 35.38 17.61 -34.13
C ARG A 155 33.97 17.94 -33.65
N LEU A 156 33.81 18.89 -32.73
CA LEU A 156 32.50 19.31 -32.22
C LEU A 156 31.65 19.92 -33.35
N LYS A 157 30.35 19.67 -33.28
CA LYS A 157 29.36 20.26 -34.18
C LYS A 157 28.69 21.47 -33.54
N THR A 158 28.46 22.50 -34.33
CA THR A 158 27.68 23.67 -33.94
C THR A 158 26.18 23.40 -34.02
N ALA A 159 25.35 24.30 -33.48
CA ALA A 159 23.90 24.23 -33.66
C ALA A 159 23.51 24.25 -35.13
N ALA A 160 24.16 25.08 -35.94
CA ALA A 160 23.90 25.18 -37.37
C ALA A 160 24.22 23.87 -38.12
N ASP A 161 25.27 23.14 -37.71
CA ASP A 161 25.62 21.83 -38.29
C ASP A 161 24.58 20.75 -38.02
N ILE A 162 23.87 20.86 -36.89
CA ILE A 162 22.87 19.89 -36.46
C ILE A 162 21.50 20.21 -37.05
N ASP A 163 21.14 21.49 -37.10
CA ASP A 163 19.88 21.97 -37.67
C ASP A 163 19.93 22.18 -39.20
N SER A 164 21.08 21.95 -39.83
CA SER A 164 21.26 22.09 -41.27
C SER A 164 20.22 21.29 -42.05
N LYS A 165 19.35 22.01 -42.79
CA LYS A 165 18.36 21.41 -43.69
C LYS A 165 18.98 20.54 -44.78
N TYR A 166 20.25 20.76 -45.09
CA TYR A 166 20.96 20.04 -46.15
C TYR A 166 21.65 18.75 -45.65
N ASN A 167 21.71 18.52 -44.33
CA ASN A 167 22.20 17.26 -43.77
C ASN A 167 21.34 16.81 -42.57
N PRO A 168 20.16 16.21 -42.82
CA PRO A 168 19.19 15.86 -41.78
C PRO A 168 19.65 14.71 -40.87
N THR A 169 20.79 14.09 -41.16
CA THR A 169 21.28 12.89 -40.48
C THR A 169 21.51 13.13 -38.99
N HIS A 170 22.13 14.27 -38.61
CA HIS A 170 22.41 14.58 -37.21
C HIS A 170 21.12 14.76 -36.39
N LYS A 171 20.18 15.54 -36.92
CA LYS A 171 18.87 15.75 -36.30
C LYS A 171 18.07 14.47 -36.14
N MET A 172 18.11 13.58 -37.13
CA MET A 172 17.50 12.25 -37.04
C MET A 172 18.15 11.41 -35.92
N LEU A 173 19.48 11.43 -35.80
CA LEU A 173 20.19 10.69 -34.75
C LEU A 173 19.82 11.20 -33.36
N VAL A 174 19.78 12.52 -33.15
CA VAL A 174 19.34 13.13 -31.90
C VAL A 174 17.89 12.75 -31.59
N SER A 175 16.99 12.83 -32.58
CA SER A 175 15.58 12.46 -32.42
C SER A 175 15.42 10.98 -32.02
N LYS A 176 16.14 10.07 -32.69
CA LYS A 176 16.16 8.63 -32.33
C LYS A 176 16.75 8.39 -30.94
N PHE A 177 17.74 9.17 -30.52
CA PHE A 177 18.30 9.08 -29.17
C PHE A 177 17.27 9.53 -28.13
N ARG A 178 16.64 10.70 -28.30
CA ARG A 178 15.57 11.19 -27.41
C ARG A 178 14.41 10.21 -27.32
N LEU A 179 14.00 9.60 -28.43
CA LEU A 179 12.95 8.58 -28.42
C LEU A 179 13.34 7.38 -27.53
N ARG A 180 14.57 6.87 -27.64
CA ARG A 180 15.07 5.79 -26.77
C ARG A 180 15.11 6.20 -25.30
N GLN A 181 15.50 7.44 -24.99
CA GLN A 181 15.48 7.94 -23.61
C GLN A 181 14.05 8.08 -23.07
N LYS A 182 13.10 8.53 -23.89
CA LYS A 182 11.67 8.56 -23.52
C LYS A 182 11.12 7.17 -23.25
N GLN A 183 11.46 6.17 -24.07
CA GLN A 183 11.09 4.77 -23.85
C GLN A 183 11.64 4.26 -22.51
N LYS A 184 12.93 4.51 -22.23
CA LYS A 184 13.53 4.17 -20.93
C LYS A 184 12.85 4.88 -19.76
N LEU A 185 12.47 6.14 -19.92
CA LEU A 185 11.72 6.87 -18.89
C LEU A 185 10.40 6.17 -18.59
N THR A 186 9.66 5.77 -19.63
CA THR A 186 8.41 5.00 -19.47
C THR A 186 8.64 3.66 -18.78
N GLU A 187 9.69 2.92 -19.14
CA GLU A 187 10.06 1.66 -18.47
C GLU A 187 10.36 1.87 -16.98
N ILE A 188 11.11 2.91 -16.63
CA ILE A 188 11.42 3.29 -15.24
C ILE A 188 10.14 3.66 -14.49
N SER A 189 9.27 4.48 -15.09
CA SER A 189 7.98 4.86 -14.51
C SER A 189 7.12 3.63 -14.23
N ASN A 190 6.98 2.72 -15.18
CA ASN A 190 6.23 1.47 -15.00
C ASN A 190 6.79 0.62 -13.85
N LYS A 191 8.12 0.53 -13.74
CA LYS A 191 8.78 -0.20 -12.65
C LYS A 191 8.51 0.44 -11.29
N VAL A 192 8.52 1.77 -11.21
CA VAL A 192 8.16 2.51 -9.98
C VAL A 192 6.70 2.23 -9.60
N GLU A 193 5.77 2.32 -10.56
CA GLU A 193 4.36 2.04 -10.33
C GLU A 193 4.12 0.61 -9.82
N GLN A 194 4.82 -0.38 -10.38
CA GLN A 194 4.74 -1.77 -9.91
C GLN A 194 5.21 -1.92 -8.46
N LEU A 195 6.30 -1.24 -8.08
CA LEU A 195 6.80 -1.27 -6.71
C LEU A 195 5.83 -0.55 -5.75
N GLU A 196 5.27 0.59 -6.16
CA GLU A 196 4.26 1.33 -5.40
C GLU A 196 2.98 0.51 -5.21
N HIS A 197 2.57 -0.25 -6.23
CA HIS A 197 1.46 -1.20 -6.13
C HIS A 197 1.74 -2.31 -5.11
N GLY A 198 2.95 -2.88 -5.09
CA GLY A 198 3.34 -3.87 -4.09
C GLY A 198 3.31 -3.33 -2.65
N ILE A 199 3.69 -2.07 -2.45
CA ILE A 199 3.57 -1.40 -1.13
C ILE A 199 2.09 -1.27 -0.75
N ALA A 200 1.23 -0.83 -1.68
CA ALA A 200 -0.20 -0.68 -1.42
C ALA A 200 -0.86 -2.02 -1.02
N GLN A 201 -0.51 -3.12 -1.69
CA GLN A 201 -0.99 -4.47 -1.33
C GLN A 201 -0.53 -4.90 0.07
N ASN A 202 0.73 -4.64 0.43
CA ASN A 202 1.24 -4.93 1.77
C ASN A 202 0.51 -4.09 2.83
N THR A 203 0.28 -2.80 2.56
CA THR A 203 -0.46 -1.91 3.47
C THR A 203 -1.88 -2.41 3.70
N GLN A 204 -2.61 -2.79 2.64
CA GLN A 204 -3.94 -3.37 2.78
C GLN A 204 -3.92 -4.65 3.62
N SER A 205 -2.94 -5.53 3.38
CA SER A 205 -2.79 -6.77 4.17
C SER A 205 -2.50 -6.49 5.65
N ILE A 206 -1.75 -5.42 5.95
CA ILE A 206 -1.49 -4.98 7.33
C ILE A 206 -2.78 -4.48 7.98
N ASP A 207 -3.60 -3.71 7.26
CA ASP A 207 -4.90 -3.23 7.75
C ASP A 207 -5.86 -4.39 8.04
N ASP A 208 -5.89 -5.39 7.17
CA ASP A 208 -6.69 -6.61 7.36
C ASP A 208 -6.23 -7.40 8.60
N ILE A 209 -4.91 -7.52 8.82
CA ILE A 209 -4.33 -8.12 10.04
C ILE A 209 -4.73 -7.33 11.29
N HIS A 210 -4.73 -6.00 11.22
CA HIS A 210 -5.16 -5.16 12.33
C HIS A 210 -6.64 -5.40 12.68
N ALA A 211 -7.52 -5.42 11.68
CA ALA A 211 -8.93 -5.71 11.88
C ALA A 211 -9.15 -7.11 12.51
N SER A 212 -8.43 -8.13 12.01
CA SER A 212 -8.48 -9.48 12.56
C SER A 212 -8.01 -9.53 14.03
N ASN A 213 -6.94 -8.81 14.37
CA ASN A 213 -6.44 -8.75 15.75
C ASN A 213 -7.42 -8.05 16.70
N ASP A 214 -8.13 -7.03 16.24
CA ASP A 214 -9.13 -6.35 17.05
C ASP A 214 -10.34 -7.26 17.33
N GLU A 215 -10.76 -8.07 16.36
CA GLU A 215 -11.78 -9.09 16.57
C GLU A 215 -11.31 -10.16 17.58
N LEU A 216 -10.10 -10.68 17.42
CA LEU A 216 -9.52 -11.68 18.33
C LEU A 216 -9.44 -11.17 19.77
N LYS A 217 -9.08 -9.89 19.97
CA LYS A 217 -9.07 -9.26 21.30
C LYS A 217 -10.47 -9.15 21.92
N LEU A 218 -11.51 -8.93 21.12
CA LEU A 218 -12.90 -8.94 21.61
C LEU A 218 -13.30 -10.34 22.06
N GLN A 219 -12.96 -11.37 21.29
CA GLN A 219 -13.22 -12.76 21.65
C GLN A 219 -12.48 -13.16 22.94
N LEU A 220 -11.23 -12.71 23.09
CA LEU A 220 -10.42 -12.93 24.28
C LEU A 220 -11.11 -12.36 25.53
N ARG A 221 -11.52 -11.09 25.50
CA ARG A 221 -12.28 -10.47 26.61
C ARG A 221 -13.59 -11.20 26.90
N PHE A 222 -14.27 -11.71 25.88
CA PHE A 222 -15.50 -12.49 26.06
C PHE A 222 -15.24 -13.79 26.84
N TYR A 223 -14.18 -14.52 26.49
CA TYR A 223 -13.83 -15.77 27.17
C TYR A 223 -13.29 -15.54 28.59
N GLU A 224 -12.45 -14.52 28.80
CA GLU A 224 -11.98 -14.10 30.13
C GLU A 224 -13.16 -13.79 31.07
N ASN A 225 -14.12 -12.98 30.60
CA ASN A 225 -15.32 -12.65 31.39
C ASN A 225 -16.17 -13.89 31.71
N ARG A 226 -16.18 -14.91 30.84
CA ARG A 226 -16.88 -16.17 31.12
C ARG A 226 -16.16 -16.99 32.19
N ILE A 227 -14.83 -17.05 32.16
CA ILE A 227 -14.03 -17.71 33.20
C ILE A 227 -14.30 -17.04 34.56
N ILE A 228 -14.18 -15.71 34.64
CA ILE A 228 -14.43 -14.94 35.88
C ILE A 228 -15.83 -15.24 36.46
N LYS A 229 -16.86 -15.31 35.60
CA LYS A 229 -18.21 -15.67 36.03
C LYS A 229 -18.28 -17.09 36.59
N ILE A 230 -17.62 -18.06 35.97
CA ILE A 230 -17.61 -19.45 36.45
C ILE A 230 -16.83 -19.57 37.76
N GLU A 231 -15.66 -18.93 37.86
CA GLU A 231 -14.85 -18.88 39.08
C GLU A 231 -15.62 -18.29 40.25
N SER A 232 -16.43 -17.25 40.02
CA SER A 232 -17.29 -16.67 41.06
C SER A 232 -18.33 -17.65 41.61
N LEU A 233 -18.79 -18.62 40.80
CA LEU A 233 -19.72 -19.66 41.24
C LEU A 233 -19.03 -20.78 42.04
N LEU A 234 -17.74 -20.99 41.82
CA LEU A 234 -16.91 -21.95 42.56
C LEU A 234 -16.45 -21.41 43.93
N SER A 235 -16.56 -20.11 44.14
CA SER A 235 -16.09 -19.42 45.36
C SER A 235 -17.14 -19.37 46.48
N VAL A 236 -18.32 -19.96 46.27
CA VAL A 236 -19.47 -20.01 47.19
C VAL A 236 -19.55 -21.40 47.82
#